data_AF-A0A2J6P3X3-F1
#
_entry.id   AF-A0A2J6P3X3-F1
#
_cell.length_a   1.000
_cell.length_b   1.000
_cell.length_c   1.000
_cell.angle_alpha   90.00
_cell.angle_beta   90.00
_cell.angle_gamma   90.00
#
_symmetry.space_group_name_H-M   'P 1'
#
loop_
_entity.id
_entity.type
_entity.pdbx_description
1 polymer ?
#
loop_
_entity_poly.entity_id
_entity_poly.type
_entity_poly.pdbx_seq_one_letter_code
_entity_poly.pdbx_strand_id
1 'polypeptide(L)'
;MKNIYKSLFISLIIGLLISNFFSYLHANGHYHPLSPSSTMGTIYYHHFSEPIIMMISMSIWMLIGLLFSFNSLIFNATDWSITKSTFVHFICSFFPFTILAIIAGWFPLKIMSLVTYTIIFIGIYILIWFFSYFKTKKEIKNINEKLNKFNSNH
;
A
#
# COMPACT_ATOMS: atom_id res chain seq x y z
N MET A 1 -1.93 7.14 -18.23
CA MET A 1 -0.48 6.81 -18.31
C MET A 1 0.40 7.63 -17.36
N LYS A 2 0.33 8.98 -17.31
CA LYS A 2 1.16 9.82 -16.39
C LYS A 2 1.09 9.39 -14.91
N ASN A 3 -0.07 8.93 -14.43
CA ASN A 3 -0.23 8.50 -13.03
C ASN A 3 0.45 7.16 -12.71
N ILE A 4 0.62 6.28 -13.70
CA ILE A 4 1.22 4.95 -13.50
C ILE A 4 2.73 5.08 -13.29
N TYR A 5 3.42 5.82 -14.16
CA TYR A 5 4.86 6.08 -14.01
C TYR A 5 5.20 6.75 -12.67
N LYS A 6 4.36 7.72 -12.25
CA LYS A 6 4.49 8.35 -10.94
C LYS A 6 4.32 7.35 -9.80
N SER A 7 3.34 6.45 -9.89
CA SER A 7 3.07 5.43 -8.85
C SER A 7 4.24 4.45 -8.74
N LEU A 8 4.75 3.97 -9.87
CA LEU A 8 5.92 3.11 -9.96
C LEU A 8 7.14 3.77 -9.28
N PHE A 9 7.46 5.00 -9.67
CA PHE A 9 8.60 5.74 -9.14
C PHE A 9 8.48 6.00 -7.63
N ILE A 10 7.31 6.43 -7.16
CA ILE A 10 7.06 6.65 -5.73
C ILE A 10 7.21 5.34 -4.95
N SER A 11 6.66 4.23 -5.45
CA SER A 11 6.74 2.94 -4.77
C SER A 11 8.18 2.41 -4.68
N LEU A 12 9.00 2.63 -5.71
CA LEU A 12 10.43 2.31 -5.69
C LEU A 12 11.17 3.12 -4.64
N ILE A 13 10.95 4.43 -4.58
CA ILE A 13 11.59 5.29 -3.57
C ILE A 13 11.20 4.84 -2.17
N ILE A 14 9.91 4.62 -1.92
CA ILE A 14 9.42 4.18 -0.60
C ILE A 14 10.04 2.82 -0.24
N GLY A 15 10.06 1.87 -1.16
CA GLY A 15 10.68 0.55 -0.95
C GLY A 15 12.19 0.64 -0.64
N LEU A 16 12.92 1.49 -1.37
CA LEU A 16 14.33 1.74 -1.13
C LEU A 16 14.57 2.39 0.24
N LEU A 17 13.78 3.40 0.62
CA LEU A 17 13.91 4.05 1.92
C LEU A 17 13.63 3.08 3.08
N ILE A 18 12.55 2.30 2.96
CA ILE A 18 12.16 1.32 3.97
C ILE A 18 13.21 0.21 4.08
N SER A 19 13.68 -0.34 2.96
CA SER A 19 14.70 -1.40 2.98
C SER A 19 16.05 -0.92 3.54
N ASN A 20 16.47 0.32 3.25
CA ASN A 20 17.65 0.93 3.85
C ASN A 20 17.48 1.10 5.36
N PHE A 21 16.31 1.60 5.80
CA PHE A 21 16.01 1.74 7.22
C PHE A 21 16.07 0.40 7.96
N PHE A 22 15.45 -0.66 7.42
CA PHE A 22 15.48 -1.98 8.05
C PHE A 22 16.87 -2.63 7.98
N SER A 23 17.61 -2.45 6.89
CA SER A 23 19.01 -2.90 6.78
C SER A 23 19.87 -2.23 7.83
N TYR A 24 19.75 -0.92 8.01
CA TYR A 24 20.52 -0.19 9.00
C TYR A 24 20.27 -0.72 10.42
N LEU A 25 19.03 -1.08 10.74
CA LEU A 25 18.67 -1.61 12.06
C LEU A 25 19.09 -3.07 12.30
N HIS A 26 19.14 -3.91 11.27
CA HIS A 26 19.22 -5.38 11.45
C HIS A 26 20.35 -6.10 10.71
N ALA A 27 21.03 -5.44 9.76
CA ALA A 27 21.96 -6.10 8.83
C ALA A 27 23.45 -5.86 9.15
N ASN A 28 23.78 -5.43 10.38
CA ASN A 28 25.15 -5.36 10.92
C ASN A 28 26.17 -4.69 9.97
N GLY A 29 25.77 -3.63 9.26
CA GLY A 29 26.64 -2.89 8.34
C GLY A 29 26.59 -3.34 6.87
N HIS A 30 25.86 -4.41 6.54
CA HIS A 30 25.58 -4.83 5.17
C HIS A 30 24.21 -4.34 4.71
N TYR A 31 24.05 -4.08 3.40
CA TYR A 31 22.74 -3.75 2.84
C TYR A 31 22.06 -5.02 2.34
N HIS A 32 20.82 -5.23 2.78
CA HIS A 32 19.99 -6.33 2.31
C HIS A 32 18.59 -5.80 1.95
N PRO A 33 18.18 -5.86 0.67
CA PRO A 33 16.91 -5.27 0.22
C PRO A 33 15.68 -5.95 0.85
N LEU A 34 15.84 -7.19 1.31
CA LEU A 34 14.91 -7.87 2.20
C LEU A 34 15.68 -8.65 3.27
N SER A 35 15.03 -8.97 4.39
CA SER A 35 15.69 -9.64 5.51
C SER A 35 16.15 -11.07 5.14
N PRO A 36 17.44 -11.42 5.28
CA PRO A 36 17.93 -12.77 5.03
C PRO A 36 17.32 -13.83 5.96
N SER A 37 16.89 -13.43 7.17
CA SER A 37 16.24 -14.32 8.14
C SER A 37 14.75 -14.60 7.85
N SER A 38 14.16 -13.90 6.88
CA SER A 38 12.78 -14.17 6.47
C SER A 38 12.68 -15.45 5.65
N THR A 39 11.49 -16.04 5.58
CA THR A 39 11.27 -17.28 4.81
C THR A 39 11.69 -17.14 3.35
N MET A 40 11.29 -16.04 2.67
CA MET A 40 11.73 -15.79 1.29
C MET A 40 13.19 -15.34 1.22
N GLY A 41 13.69 -14.62 2.21
CA GLY A 41 15.11 -14.29 2.33
C GLY A 41 15.99 -15.52 2.30
N THR A 42 15.73 -16.51 3.14
CA THR A 42 16.51 -17.76 3.16
C THR A 42 16.50 -18.47 1.81
N ILE A 43 15.37 -18.45 1.11
CA ILE A 43 15.24 -19.08 -0.22
C ILE A 43 16.04 -18.27 -1.24
N TYR A 44 15.90 -16.95 -1.27
CA TYR A 44 16.51 -16.10 -2.26
C TYR A 44 18.03 -16.04 -2.13
N TYR A 45 18.55 -15.87 -0.92
CA TYR A 45 20.00 -15.86 -0.66
C TYR A 45 20.66 -17.22 -0.89
N HIS A 46 19.90 -18.32 -0.87
CA HIS A 46 20.42 -19.65 -1.21
C HIS A 46 20.50 -19.91 -2.73
N HIS A 47 19.61 -19.30 -3.52
CA HIS A 47 19.48 -19.62 -4.96
C HIS A 47 19.96 -18.51 -5.89
N PHE A 48 20.08 -17.27 -5.40
CA PHE A 48 20.36 -16.10 -6.22
C PHE A 48 21.48 -15.25 -5.62
N SER A 49 22.15 -14.50 -6.50
CA SER A 49 23.13 -13.49 -6.09
C SER A 49 22.44 -12.21 -5.61
N GLU A 50 23.13 -11.43 -4.77
CA GLU A 50 22.58 -10.20 -4.18
C GLU A 50 22.00 -9.20 -5.19
N PRO A 51 22.62 -8.94 -6.37
CA PRO A 51 22.04 -8.05 -7.37
C PRO A 51 20.69 -8.55 -7.91
N ILE A 52 20.54 -9.88 -8.08
CA ILE A 52 19.27 -10.48 -8.53
C ILE A 52 18.20 -10.31 -7.44
N ILE A 53 18.56 -10.52 -6.17
CA ILE A 53 17.66 -10.34 -5.02
C ILE A 53 17.17 -8.88 -4.96
N MET A 54 18.05 -7.93 -5.22
CA MET A 54 17.71 -6.52 -5.34
C MET A 54 16.74 -6.25 -6.51
N MET A 55 16.98 -6.82 -7.70
CA MET A 55 16.05 -6.70 -8.83
C MET A 55 14.66 -7.29 -8.54
N ILE A 56 14.61 -8.44 -7.85
CA ILE A 56 13.35 -9.04 -7.39
C ILE A 56 12.63 -8.07 -6.45
N SER A 57 13.33 -7.51 -5.46
CA SER A 57 12.76 -6.57 -4.49
C SER A 57 12.20 -5.32 -5.16
N MET A 58 12.95 -4.71 -6.08
CA MET A 58 12.50 -3.56 -6.86
C MET A 58 11.25 -3.89 -7.68
N SER A 59 11.21 -5.08 -8.29
CA SER A 59 10.05 -5.53 -9.08
C SER A 59 8.80 -5.68 -8.20
N ILE A 60 8.95 -6.23 -7.00
CA ILE A 60 7.84 -6.35 -6.04
C ILE A 60 7.35 -4.94 -5.63
N TRP A 61 8.25 -4.01 -5.29
CA TRP A 61 7.86 -2.66 -4.92
C TRP A 61 7.11 -1.94 -6.05
N MET A 62 7.56 -2.10 -7.29
CA MET A 62 6.85 -1.60 -8.47
C MET A 62 5.47 -2.22 -8.64
N LEU A 63 5.33 -3.54 -8.45
CA LEU A 63 4.04 -4.23 -8.50
C LEU A 63 3.08 -3.74 -7.41
N ILE A 64 3.59 -3.43 -6.22
CA ILE A 64 2.81 -2.78 -5.16
C ILE A 64 2.33 -1.40 -5.61
N GLY A 65 3.21 -0.60 -6.22
CA GLY A 65 2.84 0.70 -6.79
C GLY A 65 1.76 0.59 -7.87
N LEU A 66 1.86 -0.40 -8.76
CA LEU A 66 0.85 -0.69 -9.77
C LEU A 66 -0.48 -1.08 -9.16
N LEU A 67 -0.47 -2.01 -8.20
CA LEU A 67 -1.66 -2.48 -7.50
C LEU A 67 -2.47 -1.31 -6.93
N PHE A 68 -1.82 -0.42 -6.18
CA PHE A 68 -2.49 0.73 -5.60
C PHE A 68 -2.89 1.78 -6.65
N SER A 69 -2.11 1.94 -7.72
CA SER A 69 -2.47 2.81 -8.84
C SER A 69 -3.77 2.34 -9.52
N PHE A 70 -3.89 1.05 -9.80
CA PHE A 70 -5.11 0.46 -10.38
C PHE A 70 -6.29 0.54 -9.42
N ASN A 71 -6.10 0.19 -8.15
CA ASN A 71 -7.17 0.23 -7.16
C ASN A 71 -7.67 1.66 -6.92
N SER A 72 -6.83 2.69 -7.10
CA SER A 72 -7.26 4.10 -7.00
C SER A 72 -8.38 4.47 -7.99
N LEU A 73 -8.53 3.74 -9.10
CA LEU A 73 -9.60 3.94 -10.08
C LEU A 73 -10.99 3.67 -9.50
N ILE A 74 -11.10 2.83 -8.46
CA ILE A 74 -12.36 2.51 -7.78
C ILE A 74 -13.07 3.77 -7.29
N PHE A 75 -12.31 4.78 -6.85
CA PHE A 75 -12.86 6.04 -6.35
C PHE A 75 -13.36 6.98 -7.45
N ASN A 76 -12.93 6.80 -8.70
CA ASN A 76 -13.27 7.69 -9.81
C ASN A 76 -14.24 7.08 -10.82
N ALA A 77 -14.29 5.74 -10.90
CA ALA A 77 -15.03 5.03 -11.93
C ALA A 77 -16.48 4.69 -11.54
N THR A 78 -16.90 5.00 -10.31
CA THR A 78 -18.22 4.60 -9.79
C THR A 78 -18.88 5.72 -9.00
N ASP A 79 -20.20 5.85 -9.12
CA ASP A 79 -21.03 6.75 -8.27
C ASP A 79 -21.27 6.17 -6.86
N TRP A 80 -20.34 5.34 -6.38
CA TRP A 80 -20.49 4.66 -5.11
C TRP A 80 -20.24 5.59 -3.93
N SER A 81 -20.92 5.31 -2.82
CA SER A 81 -20.63 5.98 -1.56
C SER A 81 -19.18 5.71 -1.13
N ILE A 82 -18.59 6.66 -0.39
CA ILE A 82 -17.20 6.56 0.07
C ILE A 82 -16.94 5.26 0.85
N THR A 83 -17.93 4.78 1.63
CA THR A 83 -17.85 3.53 2.37
C THR A 83 -17.79 2.31 1.45
N LYS A 84 -18.59 2.28 0.38
CA LYS A 84 -18.57 1.17 -0.57
C LYS A 84 -17.26 1.15 -1.37
N SER A 85 -16.79 2.31 -1.84
CA SER A 85 -15.53 2.41 -2.59
C SER A 85 -14.31 2.01 -1.75
N THR A 86 -14.24 2.45 -0.49
CA THR A 86 -13.17 2.05 0.44
C THR A 86 -13.19 0.56 0.76
N PHE A 87 -14.38 -0.04 0.96
CA PHE A 87 -14.51 -1.47 1.23
C PHE A 87 -14.07 -2.33 0.02
N VAL A 88 -14.46 -1.95 -1.19
CA VAL A 88 -14.03 -2.66 -2.41
C VAL A 88 -12.53 -2.48 -2.63
N HIS A 89 -12.01 -1.26 -2.43
CA HIS A 89 -10.57 -1.00 -2.47
C HIS A 89 -9.81 -1.86 -1.45
N PHE A 90 -10.35 -2.04 -0.25
CA PHE A 90 -9.77 -2.91 0.78
C PHE A 90 -9.64 -4.35 0.28
N ILE A 91 -10.72 -4.95 -0.22
CA ILE A 91 -10.72 -6.33 -0.73
C ILE A 91 -9.73 -6.47 -1.89
N CYS A 92 -9.80 -5.58 -2.89
CA CYS A 92 -8.94 -5.60 -4.07
C CYS A 92 -7.46 -5.35 -3.73
N SER A 93 -7.17 -4.71 -2.60
CA SER A 93 -5.79 -4.50 -2.15
C SER A 93 -5.30 -5.64 -1.28
N PHE A 94 -6.12 -6.15 -0.37
CA PHE A 94 -5.70 -7.10 0.65
C PHE A 94 -5.13 -8.38 0.05
N PHE A 95 -5.86 -9.04 -0.87
CA PHE A 95 -5.42 -10.32 -1.41
C PHE A 95 -4.13 -10.21 -2.24
N PRO A 96 -4.03 -9.32 -3.26
CA PRO A 96 -2.79 -9.23 -4.05
C PRO A 96 -1.63 -8.69 -3.23
N PHE A 97 -1.86 -7.74 -2.32
CA PHE A 97 -0.82 -7.21 -1.45
C PHE A 97 -0.29 -8.25 -0.47
N THR A 98 -1.15 -9.14 0.04
CA THR A 98 -0.72 -10.26 0.89
C THR A 98 0.24 -11.18 0.14
N ILE A 99 -0.07 -11.52 -1.12
CA ILE A 99 0.81 -12.35 -1.96
C ILE A 99 2.15 -11.64 -2.18
N LEU A 100 2.13 -10.35 -2.53
CA LEU A 100 3.35 -9.56 -2.72
C LEU A 100 4.17 -9.46 -1.43
N ALA A 101 3.53 -9.27 -0.28
CA ALA A 101 4.21 -9.17 1.02
C ALA A 101 4.87 -10.50 1.44
N ILE A 102 4.23 -11.64 1.11
CA ILE A 102 4.80 -12.97 1.30
C ILE A 102 6.07 -13.12 0.45
N ILE A 103 5.97 -12.82 -0.85
CA ILE A 103 7.10 -12.92 -1.79
C ILE A 103 8.23 -11.95 -1.40
N ALA A 104 7.89 -10.78 -0.86
CA ALA A 104 8.85 -9.80 -0.35
C ALA A 104 9.57 -10.24 0.95
N GLY A 105 9.13 -11.33 1.58
CA GLY A 105 9.74 -11.83 2.82
C GLY A 105 9.56 -10.89 4.02
N TRP A 106 8.47 -10.12 4.08
CA TRP A 106 8.29 -9.15 5.16
C TRP A 106 7.98 -9.77 6.52
N PHE A 107 7.39 -10.96 6.53
CA PHE A 107 7.04 -11.67 7.76
C PHE A 107 7.18 -13.19 7.56
N PRO A 108 7.43 -13.96 8.65
CA PRO A 108 7.52 -15.40 8.55
C PRO A 108 6.15 -16.01 8.25
N LEU A 109 6.12 -17.10 7.48
CA LEU A 109 4.90 -17.83 7.10
C LEU A 109 4.32 -18.66 8.26
N LYS A 110 3.95 -17.96 9.34
CA LYS A 110 3.28 -18.51 10.52
C LYS A 110 1.91 -17.86 10.65
N ILE A 111 0.93 -18.62 11.15
CA ILE A 111 -0.45 -18.13 11.33
C ILE A 111 -0.48 -16.84 12.15
N MET A 112 0.28 -16.77 13.25
CA MET A 112 0.32 -15.56 14.08
C MET A 112 0.88 -14.33 13.36
N SER A 113 1.86 -14.50 12.47
CA SER A 113 2.39 -13.40 11.66
C SER A 113 1.33 -12.89 10.69
N LEU A 114 0.60 -13.81 10.05
CA LEU A 114 -0.46 -13.46 9.10
C LEU A 114 -1.62 -12.75 9.80
N VAL A 115 -2.00 -13.19 11.01
CA VAL A 115 -3.01 -12.53 11.84
C VAL A 115 -2.56 -11.12 12.22
N THR A 116 -1.33 -10.97 12.72
CA THR A 116 -0.77 -9.66 13.09
C THR A 116 -0.73 -8.71 11.90
N TYR A 117 -0.23 -9.18 10.76
CA TYR A 117 -0.24 -8.44 9.50
C TYR A 117 -1.65 -8.00 9.11
N THR A 118 -2.62 -8.92 9.19
CA THR A 118 -4.02 -8.64 8.84
C THR A 118 -4.64 -7.58 9.76
N ILE A 119 -4.38 -7.65 11.07
CA ILE A 119 -4.85 -6.66 12.05
C ILE A 119 -4.26 -5.28 11.74
N ILE A 120 -2.96 -5.19 11.47
CA ILE A 120 -2.29 -3.94 11.09
C ILE A 120 -2.92 -3.38 9.82
N PHE A 121 -3.13 -4.23 8.81
CA PHE A 121 -3.72 -3.82 7.53
C PHE A 121 -5.15 -3.30 7.70
N ILE A 122 -5.98 -3.97 8.49
CA ILE A 122 -7.34 -3.51 8.84
C ILE A 122 -7.27 -2.16 9.58
N GLY A 123 -6.37 -2.01 10.55
CA GLY A 123 -6.18 -0.76 11.30
C GLY A 123 -5.84 0.42 10.40
N ILE A 124 -4.91 0.23 9.45
CA ILE A 124 -4.55 1.25 8.45
C ILE A 124 -5.79 1.64 7.61
N TYR A 125 -6.60 0.67 7.19
CA TYR A 125 -7.80 0.95 6.40
C TYR A 125 -8.90 1.65 7.18
N ILE A 126 -9.06 1.36 8.47
CA ILE A 126 -9.96 2.11 9.35
C ILE A 126 -9.54 3.58 9.41
N LEU A 127 -8.23 3.86 9.54
CA LEU A 127 -7.71 5.22 9.53
C LEU A 127 -7.96 5.92 8.18
N ILE A 128 -7.66 5.25 7.07
CA ILE A 128 -7.92 5.78 5.72
C ILE A 128 -9.42 6.12 5.56
N TRP A 129 -10.31 5.19 5.94
CA TRP A 129 -11.75 5.40 5.88
C TRP A 129 -12.18 6.59 6.73
N PHE A 130 -11.64 6.73 7.94
CA PHE A 130 -11.93 7.86 8.82
C PHE A 130 -11.56 9.20 8.13
N PHE A 131 -10.34 9.34 7.63
CA PHE A 131 -9.92 10.56 6.91
C PHE A 131 -10.78 10.85 5.68
N SER A 132 -11.08 9.82 4.88
CA SER A 132 -11.96 9.94 3.72
C SER A 132 -13.37 10.40 4.11
N TYR A 133 -13.94 9.84 5.18
CA TYR A 133 -15.27 10.20 5.67
C TYR A 133 -15.34 11.68 6.09
N PHE A 134 -14.38 12.17 6.88
CA PHE A 134 -14.36 13.57 7.30
C PHE A 134 -14.17 14.53 6.13
N LYS A 135 -13.34 14.18 5.14
CA LYS A 135 -13.15 14.97 3.93
C LYS A 135 -14.46 15.09 3.15
N THR A 136 -15.13 13.97 2.87
CA THR A 136 -16.42 13.96 2.16
C THR A 136 -17.49 14.72 2.94
N LYS A 137 -17.54 14.57 4.27
CA LYS A 137 -18.50 15.31 5.12
C LYS A 137 -18.29 16.82 5.03
N LYS A 138 -17.04 17.29 5.00
CA LYS A 138 -16.70 18.71 4.83
C LYS A 138 -17.09 19.23 3.45
N GLU A 139 -16.86 18.44 2.40
CA GLU A 139 -17.25 18.78 1.03
C GLU A 139 -18.76 18.94 0.89
N ILE A 140 -19.55 18.00 1.44
CA ILE A 140 -21.02 18.08 1.44
C ILE A 140 -21.50 19.34 2.16
N LYS A 141 -20.93 19.65 3.34
CA LYS A 141 -21.28 20.88 4.08
C LYS A 141 -21.02 22.14 3.25
N ASN A 142 -19.86 22.23 2.61
CA ASN A 142 -19.51 23.36 1.75
C ASN A 142 -20.46 23.51 0.54
N ILE A 143 -20.91 22.40 -0.05
CA ILE A 143 -21.88 22.41 -1.15
C ILE A 143 -23.24 22.93 -0.67
N ASN A 144 -23.73 22.41 0.46
CA ASN A 144 -25.02 22.84 1.02
C ASN A 144 -25.02 24.32 1.42
N GLU A 145 -23.92 24.84 1.98
CA GLU A 145 -23.79 26.26 2.31
C GLU A 145 -23.84 27.14 1.05
N LYS A 146 -23.19 26.73 -0.05
CA LYS A 146 -23.24 27.44 -1.33
C LYS A 146 -24.64 27.43 -1.94
N LEU A 147 -25.33 26.29 -1.90
CA LEU A 147 -26.70 26.16 -2.40
C LEU A 147 -27.69 27.01 -1.60
N ASN A 148 -27.60 27.00 -0.28
CA ASN A 148 -28.46 27.83 0.58
C ASN A 148 -28.24 29.32 0.31
N LYS A 149 -26.99 29.76 0.13
CA LYS A 149 -26.68 31.16 -0.20
C LYS A 149 -27.18 31.57 -1.59
N PHE A 150 -27.16 30.66 -2.57
CA PHE A 150 -27.72 30.93 -3.89
C PHE A 150 -29.25 31.06 -3.85
N ASN A 151 -29.91 30.14 -3.14
CA ASN A 151 -31.38 30.13 -2.98
C ASN A 151 -31.91 31.27 -2.11
N SER A 152 -31.11 31.85 -1.20
CA SER A 152 -31.52 33.01 -0.40
C SER A 152 -31.37 34.35 -1.13
N ASN A 153 -30.69 34.37 -2.28
CA ASN A 153 -30.42 35.57 -3.08
C ASN A 153 -31.35 35.71 -4.30
N HIS A 154 -32.24 34.75 -4.52
CA HIS A 154 -33.32 34.77 -5.53
C HIS A 154 -34.66 34.62 -4.82
#